data_AF-A0A6H9RUC4-F1
#
_entry.id   AF-A0A6H9RUC4-F1
#
_cell.length_a   1.000
_cell.length_b   1.000
_cell.length_c   1.000
_cell.angle_alpha   90.00
_cell.angle_beta   90.00
_cell.angle_gamma   90.00
#
_symmetry.space_group_name_H-M   'P 1'
#
loop_
_entity.id
_entity.type
_entity.pdbx_description
1 polymer ?
#
loop_
_entity_poly.entity_id
_entity_poly.type
_entity_poly.pdbx_seq_one_letter_code
_entity_poly.pdbx_strand_id
1 'polypeptide(L)' 'ESEDFIGIGELIAGVGCPTLFVMEGGYMVDEIGINAVNVLHGFESKRS' A
#
# COMPACT_ATOMS: atom_id res chain seq x y z
N GLU A 1 -12.41 -2.81 -4.13
CA GLU A 1 -11.59 -3.66 -3.27
C GLU A 1 -10.10 -3.54 -3.58
N SER A 2 -9.57 -4.01 -4.72
CA SER A 2 -8.12 -3.90 -4.98
C SER A 2 -7.61 -2.45 -5.18
N GLU A 3 -8.43 -1.57 -5.77
CA GLU A 3 -8.10 -0.14 -5.93
C GLU A 3 -8.08 0.62 -4.59
N ASP A 4 -8.78 0.13 -3.56
CA ASP A 4 -8.81 0.77 -2.24
C ASP A 4 -7.42 0.75 -1.59
N PHE A 5 -6.62 -0.28 -1.89
CA PHE A 5 -5.23 -0.38 -1.43
C PHE A 5 -4.34 0.71 -2.01
N ILE A 6 -4.64 1.22 -3.21
CA ILE A 6 -3.94 2.38 -3.78
C ILE A 6 -4.24 3.61 -2.92
N GLY A 7 -5.52 3.85 -2.61
CA GLY A 7 -5.93 4.95 -1.74
C GLY A 7 -5.29 4.90 -0.35
N ILE A 8 -5.15 3.70 0.23
CA ILE A 8 -4.44 3.51 1.51
C ILE A 8 -2.97 3.97 1.39
N GLY A 9 -2.27 3.57 0.32
CA GLY A 9 -0.90 3.99 0.06
C GLY A 9 -0.78 5.52 0.00
N GLU A 10 -1.67 6.16 -0.75
CA GLU A 10 -1.69 7.63 -0.89
C GLU A 10 -1.91 8.35 0.45
N LEU A 11 -2.82 7.83 1.29
CA LEU A 11 -3.11 8.37 2.61
C LEU A 11 -1.89 8.27 3.54
N ILE A 12 -1.18 7.14 3.52
CA ILE A 12 0.03 6.94 4.33
C ILE A 12 1.13 7.92 3.88
N ALA A 13 1.33 8.10 2.57
CA ALA A 13 2.31 9.04 2.03
C ALA A 13 2.02 10.49 2.46
N GLY A 14 0.74 10.86 2.58
CA GLY A 14 0.31 12.16 3.08
C GLY A 14 0.78 12.51 4.51
N VAL A 15 1.21 11.52 5.31
CA VAL A 15 1.81 11.76 6.64
C VAL A 15 3.19 12.40 6.54
N GLY A 16 3.93 12.17 5.46
CA GLY A 16 5.21 12.85 5.19
C GLY A 16 6.38 12.43 6.09
N CYS A 17 6.35 11.23 6.68
CA CYS A 17 7.43 10.70 7.52
C CYS A 17 8.18 9.52 6.85
N PRO A 18 9.45 9.26 7.23
CA PRO A 18 10.12 8.02 6.86
C PRO A 18 9.27 6.81 7.25
N THR A 19 8.94 5.96 6.27
CA THR A 19 7.98 4.87 6.42
C THR A 19 8.66 3.54 6.09
N LEU A 20 8.54 2.55 6.98
CA LEU A 20 8.95 1.17 6.77
C LEU A 20 7.70 0.30 6.67
N PHE A 21 7.54 -0.42 5.57
CA PHE A 21 6.45 -1.40 5.40
C PHE A 21 6.86 -2.77 5.92
N VAL A 22 6.04 -3.37 6.76
CA VAL A 22 6.21 -4.73 7.28
C VAL A 22 5.04 -5.58 6.80
N MET A 23 5.34 -6.70 6.13
CA MET A 23 4.34 -7.63 5.63
C MET A 23 3.94 -8.56 6.78
N GLU A 24 2.74 -8.36 7.32
CA GLU A 24 2.22 -9.13 8.47
C GLU A 24 1.49 -10.39 8.00
N GLY A 25 0.24 -10.23 7.53
CA GLY A 25 -0.62 -11.33 7.11
C GLY A 25 -1.39 -11.04 5.83
N GLY A 26 -2.10 -12.06 5.37
CA GLY A 26 -2.97 -12.02 4.21
C GLY A 26 -3.29 -13.45 3.82
N TYR A 27 -4.54 -13.84 4.03
CA TYR A 27 -4.95 -15.24 3.92
C TYR A 27 -5.40 -15.60 2.50
N MET A 28 -5.76 -14.60 1.70
CA MET A 28 -6.16 -14.75 0.31
C MET A 28 -4.94 -14.68 -0.60
N VAL A 29 -4.31 -15.83 -0.82
CA VAL A 29 -3.04 -15.96 -1.56
C VAL A 29 -3.12 -15.39 -2.98
N ASP A 30 -4.26 -15.55 -3.65
CA ASP A 30 -4.44 -15.09 -5.03
C ASP A 30 -4.39 -13.56 -5.16
N GLU A 31 -4.80 -12.83 -4.11
CA GLU A 31 -4.96 -11.37 -4.14
C GLU A 31 -3.93 -10.63 -3.28
N ILE A 32 -3.29 -11.30 -2.32
CA ILE A 32 -2.37 -10.65 -1.35
C ILE A 32 -1.25 -9.90 -2.06
N GLY A 33 -0.69 -10.47 -3.13
CA GLY A 33 0.39 -9.84 -3.90
C GLY A 33 -0.07 -8.55 -4.56
N ILE A 34 -1.23 -8.56 -5.21
CA ILE A 34 -1.78 -7.40 -5.91
C ILE A 34 -2.11 -6.29 -4.90
N ASN A 35 -2.78 -6.65 -3.80
CA ASN A 35 -3.19 -5.68 -2.79
C ASN A 35 -1.98 -5.05 -2.07
N ALA A 36 -0.97 -5.85 -1.71
CA ALA A 36 0.26 -5.32 -1.11
C ALA A 36 1.01 -4.39 -2.07
N VAL A 37 1.12 -4.77 -3.34
CA VAL A 37 1.76 -3.96 -4.39
C VAL A 37 0.98 -2.65 -4.64
N ASN A 38 -0.35 -2.68 -4.59
CA ASN A 38 -1.18 -1.50 -4.75
C ASN A 38 -0.97 -0.49 -3.60
N VAL A 39 -0.78 -0.93 -2.35
CA VAL A 39 -0.39 -0.04 -1.25
C VAL A 39 0.94 0.65 -1.53
N LEU A 40 1.94 -0.11 -1.99
CA LEU A 40 3.25 0.46 -2.28
C LEU A 40 3.20 1.43 -3.47
N HIS A 41 2.42 1.12 -4.51
CA HIS A 41 2.23 2.03 -5.65
C HIS A 41 1.52 3.32 -5.26
N GLY A 42 0.46 3.25 -4.47
CA GLY A 42 -0.23 4.45 -3.97
C GLY A 42 0.67 5.32 -3.08
N PHE A 43 1.53 4.70 -2.27
CA PHE A 43 2.47 5.44 -1.44
C PHE A 43 3.53 6.16 -2.29
N GLU A 44 4.14 5.48 -3.26
CA GLU A 44 5.16 6.07 -4.14
C GLU A 44 4.58 7.15 -5.07
N SER A 45 3.32 7.04 -5.50
CA SER A 45 2.70 8.05 -6.39
C SER A 45 2.59 9.45 -5.77
N LYS A 46 2.62 9.55 -4.44
CA LYS A 46 2.53 10.81 -3.68
C LYS A 46 3.87 11.29 -3.12
N ARG A 47 4.93 10.50 -3.28
CA ARG A 47 6.25 10.83 -2.76
C ARG A 47 7.03 11.59 -3.84
N SER A 48 7.04 12.92 -3.73
CA SER A 48 7.75 13.86 -4.62
C SER A 48 9.26 13.76 -4.53
#